data_AF-A0A944EXU9-F1
#
_entry.id   AF-A0A944EXU9-F1
#
_cell.length_a   1.000
_cell.length_b   1.000
_cell.length_c   1.000
_cell.angle_alpha   90.00
_cell.angle_beta   90.00
_cell.angle_gamma   90.00
#
_symmetry.space_group_name_H-M   'P 1'
#
loop_
_entity.id
_entity.type
_entity.pdbx_description
1 polymer ?
#
loop_
_entity_poly.entity_id
_entity_poly.type
_entity_poly.pdbx_seq_one_letter_code
_entity_poly.pdbx_strand_id
1 'polypeptide(L)'
;MHTAFLCWSQSRRAIRSPRSWLRTVAWRCYLRQAVRVEAPDELVAERCDRARPDWRTPLEAAELSEQQRRVLGLLFRLPVRQRAVMAWHLDGFSTKEIAEAMGTREDAVRQNLVRARHTLREHLCPDTQSRGQS
;
A
#
# COMPACT_ATOMS: atom_id res chain seq x y z
N MET A 1 33.14 -7.46 -28.84
CA MET A 1 31.80 -7.32 -28.22
C MET A 1 31.86 -6.89 -26.74
N HIS A 2 32.90 -6.21 -26.24
CA HIS A 2 32.98 -5.78 -24.83
C HIS A 2 32.72 -4.27 -24.62
N THR A 3 32.75 -3.45 -25.68
CA THR A 3 32.59 -1.98 -25.57
C THR A 3 31.14 -1.53 -25.45
N ALA A 4 30.17 -2.32 -25.94
CA ALA A 4 28.74 -2.00 -25.82
C ALA A 4 28.24 -2.07 -24.36
N PHE A 5 28.72 -3.03 -23.56
CA PHE A 5 28.33 -3.21 -22.17
C PHE A 5 28.79 -2.04 -21.27
N LEU A 6 30.00 -1.54 -21.52
CA LEU A 6 30.55 -0.40 -20.79
C LEU A 6 29.82 0.91 -21.14
N CYS A 7 29.48 1.13 -22.41
CA CYS A 7 28.69 2.29 -22.83
C CYS A 7 27.25 2.27 -22.26
N TRP A 8 26.64 1.09 -22.14
CA TRP A 8 25.33 0.91 -21.50
C TRP A 8 25.38 1.21 -19.99
N SER A 9 26.45 0.79 -19.30
CA SER A 9 26.64 1.07 -17.87
C SER A 9 26.86 2.56 -17.56
N GLN A 10 27.43 3.31 -18.51
CA GLN A 10 27.72 4.74 -18.41
C GLN A 10 26.49 5.61 -18.72
N SER A 11 25.48 5.04 -19.39
CA SER A 11 24.19 5.69 -19.68
C SER A 11 23.19 5.60 -18.53
N ARG A 12 23.61 5.14 -17.33
CA ARG A 12 22.76 5.21 -16.13
C ARG A 12 22.60 6.68 -15.72
N ARG A 13 21.60 7.34 -16.33
CA ARG A 13 21.04 8.60 -15.82
C ARG A 13 20.90 8.45 -14.31
N ALA A 14 21.59 9.31 -13.56
CA ALA A 14 21.50 9.34 -12.12
C ALA A 14 20.03 9.53 -11.73
N ILE A 15 19.40 8.47 -11.26
CA ILE A 15 18.03 8.50 -10.75
C ILE A 15 18.10 9.33 -9.47
N ARG A 16 17.65 10.59 -9.51
CA ARG A 16 17.75 11.51 -8.37
C ARG A 16 17.06 10.99 -7.10
N SER A 17 16.04 10.13 -7.25
CA SER A 17 15.34 9.48 -6.13
C SER A 17 15.01 8.03 -6.47
N PRO A 18 15.93 7.08 -6.19
CA PRO A 18 15.71 5.65 -6.47
C PRO A 18 14.48 5.09 -5.76
N ARG A 19 14.19 5.56 -4.53
CA ARG A 19 13.04 5.12 -3.73
C ARG A 19 11.71 5.53 -4.38
N SER A 20 11.59 6.79 -4.81
CA SER A 20 10.38 7.27 -5.53
C SER A 20 10.18 6.56 -6.87
N TRP A 21 11.28 6.32 -7.60
CA TRP A 21 11.21 5.60 -8.87
C TRP A 21 10.73 4.15 -8.69
N LEU A 22 11.34 3.40 -7.76
CA LEU A 22 10.92 2.03 -7.46
C LEU A 22 9.46 1.98 -7.01
N ARG A 23 9.04 2.93 -6.17
CA ARG A 23 7.67 2.99 -5.68
C ARG A 23 6.67 3.32 -6.80
N THR A 24 7.05 4.17 -7.75
CA THR A 24 6.25 4.48 -8.96
C THR A 24 6.09 3.24 -9.83
N VAL A 25 7.17 2.50 -10.05
CA VAL A 25 7.11 1.24 -10.81
C VAL A 25 6.22 0.23 -10.10
N ALA A 26 6.38 0.05 -8.79
CA ALA A 26 5.52 -0.81 -7.98
C ALA A 26 4.04 -0.41 -8.08
N TRP A 27 3.74 0.89 -8.06
CA TRP A 27 2.39 1.41 -8.27
C TRP A 27 1.82 1.05 -9.65
N ARG A 28 2.60 1.22 -10.72
CA ARG A 28 2.17 0.86 -12.09
C ARG A 28 1.97 -0.64 -12.26
N CYS A 29 2.80 -1.46 -11.64
CA CYS A 29 2.59 -2.91 -11.59
C CYS A 29 1.33 -3.26 -10.81
N TYR A 30 1.11 -2.62 -9.66
CA TYR A 30 -0.09 -2.80 -8.86
C TYR A 30 -1.36 -2.42 -9.63
N LEU A 31 -1.42 -1.28 -10.34
CA LEU A 31 -2.58 -0.93 -11.16
C LEU A 31 -2.89 -1.99 -12.23
N ARG A 32 -1.85 -2.54 -12.88
CA ARG A 32 -2.01 -3.62 -13.87
C ARG A 32 -2.54 -4.91 -13.23
N GLN A 33 -2.15 -5.19 -12.00
CA GLN A 33 -2.58 -6.38 -11.26
C GLN A 33 -3.94 -6.20 -10.58
N ALA A 34 -4.25 -5.02 -10.06
CA ALA A 34 -5.49 -4.70 -9.36
C ALA A 34 -6.72 -4.80 -10.26
N VAL A 35 -6.56 -4.61 -11.58
CA VAL A 35 -7.60 -4.90 -12.58
C VAL A 35 -7.94 -6.40 -12.64
N ARG A 36 -7.07 -7.28 -12.15
CA ARG A 36 -7.24 -8.74 -12.16
C ARG A 36 -7.64 -9.34 -10.81
N VAL A 37 -7.82 -8.53 -9.77
CA VAL A 37 -8.12 -9.03 -8.42
C VAL A 37 -9.62 -9.19 -8.26
N GLU A 38 -10.11 -10.41 -8.42
CA GLU A 38 -11.53 -10.77 -8.22
C GLU A 38 -11.84 -11.16 -6.76
N ALA A 39 -10.83 -11.53 -5.95
CA ALA A 39 -11.00 -11.95 -4.55
C ALA A 39 -10.02 -11.24 -3.57
N PRO A 40 -10.45 -10.16 -2.89
CA PRO A 40 -9.63 -9.44 -1.93
C PRO A 40 -9.19 -10.25 -0.71
N ASP A 41 -10.03 -11.17 -0.22
CA ASP A 41 -9.77 -11.94 0.99
C ASP A 41 -8.67 -12.99 0.80
N GLU A 42 -8.64 -13.65 -0.37
CA GLU A 42 -7.58 -14.60 -0.73
C GLU A 42 -6.21 -13.91 -0.81
N LEU A 43 -6.15 -12.69 -1.33
CA LEU A 43 -4.93 -11.89 -1.35
C LEU A 43 -4.45 -11.49 0.04
N VAL A 44 -5.37 -11.22 0.97
CA VAL A 44 -5.00 -10.91 2.36
C VAL A 44 -4.36 -12.14 3.00
N ALA A 45 -4.95 -13.33 2.80
CA ALA A 45 -4.40 -14.59 3.30
C ALA A 45 -3.01 -14.85 2.70
N GLU A 46 -2.85 -14.82 1.37
CA GLU A 46 -1.57 -15.04 0.68
C GLU A 46 -0.49 -14.05 1.16
N ARG A 47 -0.84 -12.80 1.41
CA ARG A 47 0.10 -11.76 1.87
C ARG A 47 0.58 -12.00 3.30
N CYS A 48 -0.31 -12.46 4.18
CA CYS A 48 0.01 -12.76 5.58
C CYS A 48 0.84 -14.04 5.71
N ASP A 49 0.53 -15.06 4.90
CA ASP A 49 1.22 -16.36 4.96
C ASP A 49 2.64 -16.30 4.35
N ARG A 50 2.90 -15.33 3.46
CA ARG A 50 4.25 -15.06 2.93
C ARG A 50 5.13 -14.24 3.91
N ALA A 51 4.70 -13.99 5.15
CA ALA A 51 5.51 -13.32 6.14
C ALA A 51 6.82 -14.11 6.42
N ARG A 52 7.91 -13.38 6.67
CA ARG A 52 9.24 -13.96 6.93
C ARG A 52 9.20 -14.90 8.15
N PRO A 53 10.17 -15.85 8.26
CA PRO A 53 10.30 -16.66 9.47
C PRO A 53 10.32 -15.76 10.70
N ASP A 54 9.31 -15.95 11.55
CA ASP A 54 9.08 -15.14 12.73
C ASP A 54 9.78 -15.80 13.92
N TRP A 55 10.61 -15.05 14.64
CA TRP A 55 11.35 -15.53 15.82
C TRP A 55 10.52 -15.36 17.11
N ARG A 56 9.28 -14.89 17.00
CA ARG A 56 8.30 -14.76 18.08
C ARG A 56 7.76 -16.11 18.54
N THR A 57 7.12 -16.11 19.71
CA THR A 57 6.37 -17.28 20.18
C THR A 57 5.17 -17.56 19.27
N PRO A 58 4.66 -18.81 19.19
CA PRO A 58 3.50 -19.15 18.36
C PRO A 58 2.26 -18.29 18.64
N LEU A 59 2.05 -17.90 19.90
CA LEU A 59 0.94 -17.05 20.32
C LEU A 59 1.09 -15.61 19.78
N GLU A 60 2.26 -14.99 19.98
CA GLU A 60 2.55 -13.65 19.48
C GLU A 60 2.52 -13.58 17.94
N ALA A 61 2.97 -14.65 17.27
CA ALA A 61 2.90 -14.76 15.82
C ALA A 61 1.43 -14.85 15.34
N ALA A 62 0.58 -15.60 16.05
CA ALA A 62 -0.85 -15.70 15.73
C ALA A 62 -1.56 -14.35 15.92
N GLU A 63 -1.35 -13.67 17.05
CA GLU A 63 -1.93 -12.35 17.33
C GLU A 63 -1.51 -11.30 16.29
N LEU A 64 -0.23 -11.28 15.93
CA LEU A 64 0.27 -10.38 14.89
C LEU A 64 -0.36 -10.69 13.53
N SER A 65 -0.50 -11.98 13.19
CA SER A 65 -1.13 -12.41 11.95
C SER A 65 -2.60 -11.97 11.86
N GLU A 66 -3.36 -12.09 12.96
CA GLU A 66 -4.74 -11.60 13.03
C GLU A 66 -4.84 -10.08 12.88
N GLN A 67 -3.97 -9.34 13.59
CA GLN A 67 -3.90 -7.88 13.47
C GLN A 67 -3.57 -7.44 12.04
N GLN A 68 -2.61 -8.12 11.38
CA GLN A 68 -2.24 -7.87 9.99
C GLN A 68 -3.41 -8.16 9.04
N ARG A 69 -4.09 -9.31 9.18
CA ARG A 69 -5.28 -9.63 8.37
C ARG A 69 -6.36 -8.56 8.52
N ARG A 70 -6.62 -8.10 9.75
CA ARG A 70 -7.60 -7.04 10.01
C ARG A 70 -7.23 -5.72 9.34
N VAL A 71 -5.99 -5.24 9.51
CA VAL A 71 -5.52 -4.00 8.90
C VAL A 71 -5.53 -4.08 7.38
N LEU A 72 -5.04 -5.18 6.81
CA LEU A 72 -5.05 -5.39 5.36
C LEU A 72 -6.48 -5.43 4.83
N GLY A 73 -7.39 -6.18 5.46
CA GLY A 73 -8.80 -6.22 5.07
C GLY A 73 -9.43 -4.82 5.04
N LEU A 74 -9.16 -3.98 6.04
CA LEU A 74 -9.62 -2.59 6.06
C LEU A 74 -9.04 -1.74 4.91
N LEU A 75 -7.75 -1.88 4.64
CA LEU A 75 -7.11 -1.20 3.50
C LEU A 75 -7.69 -1.70 2.17
N PHE A 76 -8.03 -2.98 2.06
CA PHE A 76 -8.65 -3.58 0.87
C PHE A 76 -10.08 -3.11 0.61
N ARG A 77 -10.78 -2.55 1.61
CA ARG A 77 -12.08 -1.87 1.42
C ARG A 77 -11.97 -0.48 0.81
N LEU A 78 -10.81 0.16 0.91
CA LEU A 78 -10.60 1.47 0.28
C LEU A 78 -10.60 1.36 -1.25
N PRO A 79 -11.20 2.31 -1.98
CA PRO A 79 -11.00 2.44 -3.42
C PRO A 79 -9.52 2.45 -3.78
N VAL A 80 -9.16 1.82 -4.91
CA VAL A 80 -7.77 1.62 -5.36
C VAL A 80 -6.90 2.88 -5.25
N ARG A 81 -7.42 4.04 -5.67
CA ARG A 81 -6.68 5.32 -5.61
C ARG A 81 -6.48 5.83 -4.18
N GLN A 82 -7.47 5.68 -3.31
CA GLN A 82 -7.37 6.08 -1.91
C GLN A 82 -6.37 5.20 -1.16
N ARG A 83 -6.44 3.88 -1.37
CA ARG A 83 -5.48 2.90 -0.84
C ARG A 83 -4.06 3.20 -1.28
N ALA A 84 -3.88 3.54 -2.55
CA ALA A 84 -2.59 3.88 -3.11
C ALA A 84 -2.00 5.13 -2.45
N VAL A 85 -2.75 6.23 -2.46
CA VAL A 85 -2.32 7.49 -1.84
C VAL A 85 -1.98 7.29 -0.37
N MET A 86 -2.78 6.52 0.37
CA MET A 86 -2.49 6.16 1.76
C MET A 86 -1.18 5.36 1.89
N ALA A 87 -0.95 4.37 1.04
CA ALA A 87 0.26 3.55 1.08
C ALA A 87 1.52 4.39 0.80
N TRP A 88 1.48 5.32 -0.16
CA TRP A 88 2.59 6.25 -0.39
C TRP A 88 2.80 7.23 0.78
N HIS A 89 1.72 7.67 1.43
CA HIS A 89 1.82 8.55 2.59
C HIS A 89 2.44 7.85 3.81
N LEU A 90 2.06 6.58 4.06
CA LEU A 90 2.66 5.74 5.10
C LEU A 90 4.14 5.46 4.83
N ASP A 91 4.53 5.44 3.56
CA ASP A 91 5.92 5.39 3.11
C ASP A 91 6.70 6.71 3.33
N GLY A 92 6.08 7.75 3.85
CA GLY A 92 6.73 9.02 4.18
C GLY A 92 6.88 10.00 3.01
N PHE A 93 6.24 9.75 1.87
CA PHE A 93 6.29 10.67 0.73
C PHE A 93 5.38 11.89 0.95
N SER A 94 5.84 13.05 0.46
CA SER A 94 5.07 14.30 0.49
C SER A 94 3.90 14.27 -0.49
N THR A 95 2.87 15.11 -0.27
CA THR A 95 1.72 15.19 -1.19
C THR A 95 2.13 15.56 -2.62
N LYS A 96 3.19 16.35 -2.77
CA LYS A 96 3.77 16.73 -4.05
C LYS A 96 4.39 15.54 -4.78
N GLU A 97 5.26 14.78 -4.11
CA GLU A 97 5.89 13.59 -4.72
C GLU A 97 4.86 12.53 -5.10
N ILE A 98 3.81 12.38 -4.30
CA ILE A 98 2.70 11.46 -4.59
C ILE A 98 1.93 11.91 -5.83
N ALA A 99 1.64 13.22 -5.93
CA ALA A 99 0.94 13.79 -7.08
C ALA A 99 1.72 13.57 -8.37
N GLU A 100 3.03 13.85 -8.35
CA GLU A 100 3.97 13.61 -9.45
C GLU A 100 4.02 12.13 -9.83
N ALA A 101 4.16 11.22 -8.87
CA ALA A 101 4.25 9.78 -9.11
C ALA A 101 2.96 9.18 -9.70
N MET A 102 1.80 9.70 -9.27
CA MET A 102 0.49 9.21 -9.69
C MET A 102 -0.11 9.97 -10.90
N GLY A 103 0.56 11.02 -11.38
CA GLY A 103 0.06 11.84 -12.49
C GLY A 103 -1.24 12.59 -12.15
N THR A 104 -1.33 13.13 -10.92
CA THR A 104 -2.51 13.86 -10.43
C THR A 104 -2.11 15.20 -9.79
N ARG A 105 -3.08 15.96 -9.26
CA ARG A 105 -2.84 17.24 -8.57
C ARG A 105 -2.69 17.01 -7.07
N GLU A 106 -1.90 17.84 -6.39
CA GLU A 106 -1.72 17.75 -4.92
C GLU A 106 -3.05 17.82 -4.15
N ASP A 107 -3.99 18.64 -4.59
CA ASP A 107 -5.31 18.76 -3.94
C ASP A 107 -6.11 17.47 -4.04
N ALA A 108 -6.01 16.75 -5.16
CA ALA A 108 -6.62 15.45 -5.31
C ALA A 108 -5.97 14.42 -4.36
N VAL A 109 -4.65 14.50 -4.13
CA VAL A 109 -3.97 13.67 -3.13
C VAL A 109 -4.50 13.97 -1.72
N ARG A 110 -4.57 15.24 -1.33
CA ARG A 110 -5.11 15.66 -0.02
C ARG A 110 -6.54 15.17 0.19
N GLN A 111 -7.42 15.35 -0.80
CA GLN A 111 -8.79 14.87 -0.75
C GLN A 111 -8.88 13.34 -0.62
N ASN A 112 -8.07 12.60 -1.39
CA ASN A 112 -8.01 11.14 -1.27
C ASN A 112 -7.53 10.69 0.11
N LEU A 113 -6.55 11.37 0.72
CA LEU A 113 -6.11 11.08 2.09
C LEU A 113 -7.22 11.33 3.12
N VAL A 114 -7.95 12.44 3.00
CA VAL A 114 -9.08 12.75 3.89
C VAL A 114 -10.16 11.68 3.79
N ARG A 115 -10.57 11.34 2.57
CA ARG A 115 -11.58 10.30 2.32
C ARG A 115 -11.14 8.93 2.80
N ALA A 116 -9.88 8.55 2.53
CA ALA A 116 -9.31 7.29 3.01
C ALA A 116 -9.36 7.20 4.55
N ARG A 117 -8.96 8.28 5.26
CA ARG A 117 -9.04 8.31 6.72
C ARG A 117 -10.47 8.24 7.24
N HIS A 118 -11.42 8.87 6.55
CA HIS A 118 -12.83 8.81 6.91
C HIS A 118 -13.35 7.37 6.83
N THR A 119 -13.17 6.71 5.68
CA THR A 119 -13.60 5.32 5.49
C THR A 119 -12.93 4.37 6.47
N LEU A 120 -11.63 4.56 6.75
CA LEU A 120 -10.95 3.75 7.76
C LEU A 120 -11.52 3.98 9.17
N ARG A 121 -11.87 5.22 9.53
CA ARG A 121 -12.50 5.54 10.82
C ARG A 121 -13.88 4.91 10.95
N GLU A 122 -14.71 4.96 9.91
CA GLU A 122 -16.03 4.33 9.90
C GLU A 122 -15.94 2.82 10.14
N HIS A 123 -14.94 2.16 9.57
CA HIS A 123 -14.76 0.73 9.77
C HIS A 123 -14.06 0.34 11.09
N LEU A 124 -13.25 1.24 11.67
CA LEU A 124 -12.59 1.02 12.96
C LEU A 124 -13.49 1.36 14.15
N CYS A 125 -14.47 2.23 13.94
CA CYS A 125 -15.52 2.57 14.89
C CYS A 125 -16.87 2.01 14.39
N PRO A 126 -17.01 0.68 14.22
CA PRO A 126 -18.35 0.13 14.10
C PRO A 126 -19.02 0.45 15.43
N ASP A 127 -20.12 1.18 15.37
CA ASP A 127 -20.87 1.68 16.50
C ASP A 127 -20.73 0.85 17.78
N THR A 128 -20.47 1.53 18.89
CA THR A 128 -20.70 1.09 20.28
C THR A 128 -22.19 0.76 20.54
N GLN A 129 -22.96 0.32 19.54
CA GLN A 129 -24.43 0.15 19.57
C GLN A 129 -24.91 -1.30 19.83
N SER A 130 -24.04 -2.26 20.19
CA SER A 130 -24.47 -3.59 20.65
C SER A 130 -24.22 -3.86 22.14
N ARG A 131 -23.88 -2.85 22.96
CA ARG A 131 -23.69 -3.01 24.41
C ARG A 131 -24.89 -2.56 25.27
N GLY A 132 -26.06 -2.36 24.66
CA GLY A 132 -27.27 -1.86 25.33
C GLY A 132 -28.54 -2.64 25.02
N GLN A 133 -28.47 -3.97 24.88
CA GLN A 133 -29.65 -4.84 24.99
C GLN A 133 -29.33 -5.91 26.03
N SER A 134 -29.63 -5.58 27.28
CA SER A 134 -29.83 -6.49 28.40
C SER A 134 -31.31 -6.46 28.77
#